data_AF-A0A085ZTM1-F1
#
_entry.id   AF-A0A085ZTM1-F1
#
_cell.length_a   1.000
_cell.length_b   1.000
_cell.length_c   1.000
_cell.angle_alpha   90.00
_cell.angle_beta   90.00
_cell.angle_gamma   90.00
#
_symmetry.space_group_name_H-M   'P 1'
#
loop_
_entity.id
_entity.type
_entity.pdbx_description
1 polymer ?
#
loop_
_entity_poly.entity_id
_entity_poly.type
_entity_poly.pdbx_seq_one_letter_code
_entity_poly.pdbx_strand_id
1 'polypeptide(L)'
;MACTASAQSIKSGDYAITVSNITTQLIPRESFGEKYNLTEYKGDYIIKKKGVKIAGQKFYAMKGINVVSVNISETEKLGNTATYTYKTKKLDCMGEEKNFEKIGDIDDIILNGILFYAELKFKEL
;
A
#
# COMPACT_ATOMS: atom_id res chain seq x y z
N MET A 1 -26.71 4.65 -5.01
CA MET A 1 -25.76 5.55 -5.70
C MET A 1 -24.45 4.82 -5.82
N ALA A 2 -24.03 4.48 -7.04
CA ALA A 2 -22.75 3.83 -7.29
C ALA A 2 -21.66 4.90 -7.24
N CYS A 3 -20.84 4.91 -6.18
CA CYS A 3 -19.63 5.72 -6.14
C CYS A 3 -18.63 5.12 -7.13
N THR A 4 -18.35 5.84 -8.21
CA THR A 4 -17.21 5.59 -9.08
C THR A 4 -15.94 5.78 -8.25
N ALA A 5 -15.29 4.69 -7.86
CA ALA A 5 -13.98 4.74 -7.23
C ALA A 5 -12.97 5.28 -8.26
N SER A 6 -12.64 6.56 -8.17
CA SER A 6 -11.62 7.18 -9.01
C SER A 6 -10.27 6.53 -8.70
N ALA A 7 -9.60 6.01 -9.72
CA ALA A 7 -8.25 5.50 -9.59
C ALA A 7 -7.30 6.61 -9.10
N GLN A 8 -6.40 6.27 -8.18
CA GLN A 8 -5.40 7.18 -7.63
C GLN A 8 -4.01 6.79 -8.12
N SER A 9 -3.10 7.76 -8.25
CA SER A 9 -1.78 7.49 -8.79
C SER A 9 -0.70 8.37 -8.19
N ILE A 10 0.52 7.82 -8.08
CA ILE A 10 1.74 8.56 -7.75
C ILE A 10 2.82 8.26 -8.78
N LYS A 11 3.70 9.23 -9.04
CA LYS A 11 4.88 9.07 -9.89
C LYS A 11 6.13 9.51 -9.14
N SER A 12 7.19 8.73 -9.21
CA SER A 12 8.51 9.04 -8.65
C SER A 12 9.60 8.46 -9.56
N GLY A 13 10.48 9.33 -10.06
CA GLY A 13 11.47 8.96 -11.07
C GLY A 13 10.83 8.27 -12.29
N ASP A 14 11.34 7.08 -12.60
CA ASP A 14 10.85 6.24 -13.70
C ASP A 14 9.56 5.47 -13.38
N TYR A 15 9.15 5.42 -12.11
CA TYR A 15 8.01 4.62 -11.68
C TYR A 15 6.73 5.44 -11.60
N ALA A 16 5.63 4.82 -12.02
CA ALA A 16 4.28 5.30 -11.78
C ALA A 16 3.43 4.17 -11.21
N ILE A 17 2.77 4.44 -10.09
CA ILE A 17 1.86 3.52 -9.41
C ILE A 17 0.44 4.01 -9.62
N THR A 18 -0.48 3.09 -9.88
CA THR A 18 -1.90 3.37 -9.89
C THR A 18 -2.61 2.34 -9.03
N VAL A 19 -3.52 2.79 -8.17
CA VAL A 19 -4.44 1.94 -7.41
C VAL A 19 -5.87 2.22 -7.83
N SER A 20 -6.70 1.19 -7.85
CA SER A 20 -8.10 1.28 -8.29
C SER A 20 -8.96 0.22 -7.60
N ASN A 21 -10.29 0.33 -7.77
CA ASN A 21 -11.26 -0.60 -7.19
C ASN A 21 -11.11 -0.78 -5.67
N ILE A 22 -10.75 0.31 -4.97
CA ILE A 22 -10.54 0.26 -3.53
C ILE A 22 -11.89 0.04 -2.84
N THR A 23 -11.94 -1.02 -2.04
CA THR A 23 -13.04 -1.36 -1.14
C THR A 23 -12.54 -1.29 0.30
N THR A 24 -13.41 -0.84 1.20
CA THR A 24 -13.06 -0.65 2.61
C THR A 24 -13.99 -1.46 3.49
N GLN A 25 -13.43 -2.13 4.50
CA GLN A 25 -14.17 -2.91 5.48
C GLN A 25 -13.66 -2.62 6.90
N LEU A 26 -14.59 -2.39 7.83
CA LEU A 26 -14.27 -2.34 9.26
C LEU A 26 -14.34 -3.75 9.85
N ILE A 27 -13.28 -4.15 10.56
CA ILE A 27 -13.18 -5.45 11.21
C ILE A 27 -13.04 -5.24 12.71
N PRO A 28 -14.03 -5.67 13.52
CA PRO A 28 -13.89 -5.68 14.96
C PRO A 28 -12.88 -6.74 15.38
N ARG A 29 -11.98 -6.37 16.28
CA ARG A 29 -11.00 -7.23 16.92
C ARG A 29 -11.07 -7.05 18.43
N GLU A 30 -10.61 -8.07 19.14
CA GLU A 30 -10.46 -8.06 20.58
C GLU A 30 -9.09 -8.62 20.92
N SER A 31 -8.33 -7.92 21.76
CA SER A 31 -7.04 -8.38 22.28
C SER A 31 -6.93 -7.96 23.73
N PHE A 32 -6.51 -8.87 24.60
CA PHE A 32 -6.43 -8.65 26.05
C PHE A 32 -7.72 -8.08 26.68
N GLY A 33 -8.89 -8.42 26.14
CA GLY A 33 -10.19 -7.92 26.61
C GLY A 33 -10.54 -6.51 26.12
N GLU A 34 -9.67 -5.84 25.36
CA GLU A 34 -9.96 -4.57 24.72
C GLU A 34 -10.45 -4.78 23.29
N LYS A 35 -11.60 -4.16 22.97
CA LYS A 35 -12.18 -4.17 21.63
C LYS A 35 -11.70 -2.96 20.83
N TYR A 36 -11.21 -3.21 19.63
CA TYR A 36 -10.80 -2.17 18.69
C TYR A 36 -11.19 -2.54 17.26
N ASN A 37 -11.33 -1.53 16.41
CA ASN A 37 -11.64 -1.74 14.99
C ASN A 37 -10.37 -1.58 14.17
N LEU A 38 -10.14 -2.54 13.28
CA LEU A 38 -9.18 -2.41 12.19
C LEU A 38 -9.94 -1.98 10.94
N THR A 39 -9.32 -1.13 10.12
CA THR A 39 -9.86 -0.81 8.80
C THR A 39 -9.04 -1.52 7.74
N GLU A 40 -9.67 -2.42 6.98
CA GLU A 40 -9.07 -3.07 5.82
C GLU A 40 -9.42 -2.32 4.54
N TYR A 41 -8.46 -2.25 3.63
CA TYR A 41 -8.58 -1.72 2.28
C TYR A 41 -8.11 -2.79 1.30
N LYS A 42 -8.88 -3.02 0.24
CA LYS A 42 -8.55 -4.01 -0.79
C LYS A 42 -8.75 -3.37 -2.14
N GLY A 43 -7.83 -3.58 -3.06
CA GLY A 43 -7.95 -3.04 -4.40
C GLY A 43 -6.95 -3.66 -5.35
N ASP A 44 -6.88 -3.10 -6.54
CA ASP A 44 -5.93 -3.49 -7.58
C ASP A 44 -4.84 -2.43 -7.69
N TYR A 45 -3.63 -2.86 -8.03
CA TYR A 45 -2.51 -1.97 -8.32
C TYR A 45 -1.91 -2.25 -9.69
N ILE A 46 -1.31 -1.23 -10.29
CA ILE A 46 -0.49 -1.31 -11.49
C ILE A 46 0.81 -0.56 -11.25
N ILE A 47 1.93 -1.18 -11.64
CA ILE A 47 3.27 -0.58 -11.63
C ILE A 47 3.71 -0.39 -13.07
N LYS A 48 4.05 0.84 -13.42
CA LYS A 48 4.70 1.18 -14.68
C LYS A 48 6.13 1.66 -14.43
N LYS A 49 7.06 1.26 -15.29
CA LYS A 49 8.43 1.80 -15.36
C LYS A 49 8.65 2.41 -16.74
N LYS A 50 9.04 3.68 -16.81
CA LYS A 50 9.19 4.44 -18.07
C LYS A 50 7.94 4.36 -18.98
N GLY A 51 6.75 4.32 -18.36
CA GLY A 51 5.46 4.24 -19.05
C GLY A 51 4.99 2.82 -19.43
N VAL A 52 5.86 1.81 -19.33
CA VAL A 52 5.53 0.41 -19.64
C VAL A 52 5.04 -0.31 -18.38
N LYS A 53 3.93 -1.05 -18.47
CA LYS A 53 3.43 -1.88 -17.36
C LYS A 53 4.39 -3.03 -17.11
N ILE A 54 4.93 -3.11 -15.89
CA ILE A 54 5.85 -4.17 -15.47
C ILE A 54 5.24 -5.12 -14.43
N ALA A 55 4.21 -4.66 -13.69
CA ALA A 55 3.47 -5.50 -12.75
C ALA A 55 2.06 -4.96 -12.54
N GLY A 56 1.17 -5.80 -12.01
CA GLY A 56 -0.12 -5.37 -11.49
C GLY A 56 -0.97 -6.56 -11.05
N GLN A 57 -1.49 -6.47 -9.83
CA GLN A 57 -2.25 -7.51 -9.13
C GLN A 57 -3.13 -6.84 -8.07
N LYS A 58 -3.52 -7.58 -7.03
CA LYS A 58 -4.28 -7.08 -5.88
C LYS A 58 -3.35 -6.60 -4.77
N PHE A 59 -3.83 -5.67 -3.97
CA PHE A 59 -3.23 -5.32 -2.69
C PHE A 59 -4.26 -5.42 -1.57
N TYR A 60 -3.75 -5.60 -0.35
CA TYR A 60 -4.52 -5.61 0.88
C TYR A 60 -3.81 -4.74 1.90
N ALA A 61 -4.43 -3.64 2.31
CA ALA A 61 -3.90 -2.80 3.37
C ALA A 61 -4.73 -2.91 4.65
N MET A 62 -4.06 -2.88 5.80
CA MET A 62 -4.67 -2.92 7.11
C MET A 62 -4.19 -1.72 7.91
N LYS A 63 -5.12 -0.85 8.30
CA LYS A 63 -4.87 0.27 9.19
C LYS A 63 -5.16 -0.14 10.63
N GLY A 64 -4.08 -0.27 11.41
CA GLY A 64 -4.13 -0.38 12.86
C GLY A 64 -3.98 0.99 13.53
N ILE A 65 -3.79 0.98 14.85
CA ILE A 65 -3.71 2.20 15.66
C ILE A 65 -2.44 3.00 15.32
N ASN A 66 -1.28 2.35 15.28
CA ASN A 66 0.03 3.00 15.12
C ASN A 66 0.79 2.58 13.86
N VAL A 67 0.17 1.72 13.05
CA VAL A 67 0.80 1.14 11.87
C VAL A 67 -0.22 0.92 10.76
N VAL A 68 0.25 1.00 9.52
CA VAL A 68 -0.46 0.52 8.35
C VAL A 68 0.42 -0.50 7.64
N SER A 69 -0.11 -1.69 7.40
CA SER A 69 0.58 -2.72 6.62
C SER A 69 -0.10 -2.84 5.27
N VAL A 70 0.67 -2.75 4.19
CA VAL A 70 0.23 -2.85 2.79
C VAL A 70 0.84 -4.12 2.22
N ASN A 71 0.03 -5.16 2.06
CA ASN A 71 0.42 -6.41 1.41
C ASN A 71 0.23 -6.29 -0.09
N ILE A 72 1.32 -6.44 -0.83
CA ILE A 72 1.43 -6.25 -2.27
C ILE A 72 1.60 -7.64 -2.88
N SER A 73 0.55 -8.16 -3.51
CA SER A 73 0.58 -9.53 -4.06
C SER A 73 1.43 -9.59 -5.33
N GLU A 74 2.47 -10.42 -5.34
CA GLU A 74 3.23 -10.74 -6.56
C GLU A 74 2.52 -11.84 -7.37
N THR A 75 1.88 -12.78 -6.66
CA THR A 75 1.06 -13.87 -7.20
C THR A 75 -0.13 -14.13 -6.27
N GLU A 76 -0.92 -15.18 -6.51
CA GLU A 76 -1.99 -15.58 -5.59
C GLU A 76 -1.49 -16.04 -4.20
N LYS A 77 -0.22 -16.47 -4.10
CA LYS A 77 0.34 -17.10 -2.88
C LYS A 77 1.54 -16.35 -2.31
N LEU A 78 2.12 -15.41 -3.05
CA LEU A 78 3.34 -14.69 -2.69
C LEU A 78 3.10 -13.19 -2.77
N GLY A 79 3.73 -12.45 -1.86
CA GLY A 79 3.66 -11.01 -1.80
C GLY A 79 4.76 -10.44 -0.90
N ASN A 80 4.88 -9.13 -0.93
CA ASN A 80 5.71 -8.38 0.00
C ASN A 80 4.84 -7.43 0.81
N THR A 81 5.25 -7.11 2.04
CA THR A 81 4.54 -6.17 2.90
C THR A 81 5.36 -4.90 3.03
N ALA A 82 4.75 -3.76 2.73
CA ALA A 82 5.27 -2.46 3.10
C ALA A 82 4.55 -2.01 4.39
N THR A 83 5.29 -1.58 5.40
CA THR A 83 4.75 -1.23 6.71
C THR A 83 5.08 0.22 7.04
N TYR A 84 4.05 1.05 7.16
CA TYR A 84 4.19 2.43 7.61
C TYR A 84 3.94 2.55 9.10
N THR A 85 4.88 3.15 9.83
CA THR A 85 4.76 3.39 11.27
C THR A 85 4.49 4.86 11.55
N TYR A 86 3.33 5.20 12.11
CA TYR A 86 2.93 6.60 12.37
C TYR A 86 3.89 7.33 13.33
N LYS A 87 4.45 6.60 14.31
CA LYS A 87 5.38 7.17 15.31
C LYS A 87 6.69 7.66 14.69
N THR A 88 7.26 6.89 13.78
CA THR A 88 8.57 7.18 13.15
C THR A 88 8.43 7.86 11.79
N LYS A 89 7.23 7.84 11.20
CA LYS A 89 6.93 8.33 9.85
C LYS A 89 7.77 7.65 8.76
N LYS A 90 8.08 6.38 8.98
CA LYS A 90 8.88 5.53 8.08
C LYS A 90 8.04 4.46 7.44
N LEU A 91 8.32 4.17 6.17
CA LEU A 91 7.91 2.96 5.48
C LEU A 91 9.08 1.96 5.52
N ASP A 92 8.82 0.76 6.02
CA ASP A 92 9.71 -0.40 5.92
C ASP A 92 9.19 -1.33 4.81
N CYS A 93 10.08 -1.82 3.96
CA CYS A 93 9.74 -2.82 2.96
C CYS A 93 10.99 -3.63 2.58
N MET A 94 10.87 -4.95 2.54
CA MET A 94 11.98 -5.85 2.17
C MET A 94 13.27 -5.64 3.00
N GLY A 95 13.15 -5.17 4.25
CA GLY A 95 14.27 -4.89 5.14
C GLY A 95 14.91 -3.51 4.98
N GLU A 96 14.38 -2.67 4.09
CA GLU A 96 14.82 -1.29 3.86
C GLU A 96 13.83 -0.30 4.44
N GLU A 97 14.32 0.79 5.04
CA GLU A 97 13.49 1.87 5.57
C GLU A 97 13.63 3.14 4.74
N LYS A 98 12.51 3.83 4.49
CA LYS A 98 12.49 5.13 3.82
C LYS A 98 11.55 6.11 4.51
N ASN A 99 12.03 7.34 4.69
CA ASN A 99 11.19 8.45 5.12
C ASN A 99 10.40 8.97 3.91
N PHE A 100 9.13 9.26 4.12
CA PHE A 100 8.31 9.96 3.12
C PHE A 100 7.87 11.30 3.72
N GLU A 101 8.28 12.40 3.08
CA GLU A 101 8.06 13.76 3.59
C GLU A 101 6.58 14.19 3.57
N LYS A 102 5.75 13.52 2.76
CA LYS A 102 4.31 13.76 2.66
C LYS A 102 3.54 12.45 2.65
N ILE A 103 2.95 12.13 3.79
CA ILE A 103 1.91 11.12 3.94
C ILE A 103 0.73 11.85 4.58
N GLY A 104 -0.28 12.19 3.77
CA GLY A 104 -1.47 12.91 4.19
C GLY A 104 -2.55 11.97 4.73
N ASP A 105 -2.82 10.87 4.03
CA ASP A 105 -3.89 9.93 4.36
C ASP A 105 -3.51 8.45 4.11
N ILE A 106 -4.49 7.55 4.18
CA ILE A 106 -4.28 6.12 3.97
C ILE A 106 -3.93 5.78 2.52
N ASP A 107 -4.47 6.53 1.56
CA ASP A 107 -4.27 6.30 0.14
C ASP A 107 -2.82 6.65 -0.24
N ASP A 108 -2.30 7.74 0.33
CA ASP A 108 -0.87 8.08 0.26
C ASP A 108 0.01 6.96 0.82
N ILE A 109 -0.35 6.34 1.94
CA ILE A 109 0.43 5.24 2.53
C ILE A 109 0.44 4.03 1.58
N ILE A 110 -0.72 3.69 1.01
CA ILE A 110 -0.84 2.57 0.07
C ILE A 110 0.01 2.83 -1.18
N LEU A 111 -0.15 4.01 -1.79
CA LEU A 111 0.60 4.42 -2.98
C LEU A 111 2.11 4.43 -2.73
N ASN A 112 2.56 5.04 -1.63
CA ASN A 112 3.98 5.11 -1.30
C ASN A 112 4.56 3.75 -0.90
N GLY A 113 3.78 2.88 -0.24
CA GLY A 113 4.19 1.51 0.07
C GLY A 113 4.44 0.68 -1.19
N ILE A 114 3.51 0.75 -2.15
CA ILE A 114 3.66 0.07 -3.46
C ILE A 114 4.78 0.69 -4.29
N LEU A 115 4.95 2.01 -4.24
CA LEU A 115 6.06 2.70 -4.91
C LEU A 115 7.40 2.24 -4.35
N PHE A 116 7.55 2.19 -3.03
CA PHE A 116 8.82 1.79 -2.41
C PHE A 116 9.17 0.34 -2.74
N TYR A 117 8.17 -0.55 -2.69
CA TYR A 117 8.32 -1.92 -3.19
C TYR A 117 8.81 -1.94 -4.66
N ALA A 118 8.22 -1.14 -5.55
CA ALA A 118 8.62 -1.08 -6.95
C ALA A 118 10.08 -0.61 -7.13
N GLU A 119 10.48 0.42 -6.37
CA GLU A 119 11.83 0.98 -6.37
C GLU A 119 12.88 -0.07 -5.93
N LEU A 120 12.54 -0.92 -4.97
CA LEU A 120 13.42 -1.99 -4.47
C LEU A 120 13.44 -3.21 -5.40
N LYS A 121 12.27 -3.75 -5.74
CA LYS A 121 12.13 -5.00 -6.49
C LYS A 121 12.62 -4.90 -7.92
N PHE A 122 12.36 -3.77 -8.58
CA PHE A 122 12.58 -3.61 -10.02
C PHE A 122 13.73 -2.67 -10.35
N LYS A 123 14.59 -2.36 -9.37
CA LYS A 123 15.72 -1.44 -9.51
C LYS A 123 16.57 -1.74 -10.75
N GLU A 124 16.81 -3.03 -11.01
CA GLU A 124 17.71 -3.53 -12.06
C GLU A 124 17.04 -3.82 -13.42
N LEU A 125 15.71 -3.69 -13.53
CA LEU A 125 14.98 -3.84 -14.80
C LEU A 125 15.15 -2.64 -15.74
#